data_AF-A0A261KKX4-F1
#
_entry.id   AF-A0A261KKX4-F1
#
_cell.length_a   1.000
_cell.length_b   1.000
_cell.length_c   1.000
_cell.angle_alpha   90.00
_cell.angle_beta   90.00
_cell.angle_gamma   90.00
#
_symmetry.space_group_name_H-M   'P 1'
#
loop_
_entity.id
_entity.type
_entity.pdbx_description
1 polymer ?
#
loop_
_entity_poly.entity_id
_entity_poly.type
_entity_poly.pdbx_seq_one_letter_code
_entity_poly.pdbx_strand_id
1 'polypeptide(L)'
;MVVDSQGLLIGVLVTEANASERLGAVVVLNEARDKLSKLEVLGRGGEEGEEGNNCASAVQQVCGDRVRVEVIKRTAQSFERLPKRWIVERTFGWLNRFRRLSKDYEVYSDVSEAMIYGSLIHLMVRRLANLRFTL
;
A
#
# COMPACT_ATOMS: atom_id res chain seq x y z
N MET A 1 1.76 -1.61 -2.67
CA MET A 1 0.41 -1.03 -2.53
C MET A 1 0.44 0.17 -1.60
N VAL A 2 -0.21 1.27 -1.98
CA VAL A 2 -0.35 2.51 -1.22
C VAL A 2 -1.83 2.73 -0.91
N VAL A 3 -2.13 3.03 0.35
CA VAL A 3 -3.50 3.21 0.85
C VAL A 3 -3.60 4.47 1.70
N ASP A 4 -4.80 5.02 1.80
CA ASP A 4 -5.10 6.14 2.71
C ASP A 4 -5.25 5.68 4.19
N SER A 5 -5.55 6.63 5.08
CA SER A 5 -5.77 6.35 6.51
C SER A 5 -6.96 5.43 6.79
N GLN A 6 -7.90 5.30 5.85
CA GLN A 6 -9.05 4.41 5.91
C GLN A 6 -8.79 3.05 5.25
N GLY A 7 -7.59 2.80 4.71
CA GLY A 7 -7.24 1.58 3.97
C GLY A 7 -7.79 1.55 2.54
N LEU A 8 -8.21 2.69 1.99
CA LEU A 8 -8.68 2.79 0.62
C LEU A 8 -7.49 2.88 -0.35
N LEU A 9 -7.59 2.18 -1.47
CA LEU A 9 -6.50 2.09 -2.45
C LEU A 9 -6.22 3.42 -3.12
N ILE A 10 -4.94 3.81 -3.15
CA ILE A 10 -4.45 4.93 -3.95
C ILE A 10 -3.67 4.40 -5.17
N GLY A 11 -2.85 3.37 -4.97
CA GLY A 11 -2.07 2.71 -6.03
C GLY A 11 -1.64 1.30 -5.64
N VAL A 12 -1.55 0.41 -6.62
CA VAL A 12 -0.99 -0.94 -6.47
C VAL A 12 -0.08 -1.22 -7.66
N LEU A 13 0.98 -1.98 -7.42
CA LEU A 13 1.82 -2.60 -8.43
C LEU A 13 1.92 -4.06 -8.04
N VAL A 14 1.69 -4.95 -8.98
CA VAL A 14 1.94 -6.38 -8.89
C VAL A 14 3.20 -6.64 -9.69
N THR A 15 4.14 -7.32 -9.08
CA THR A 15 5.41 -7.67 -9.71
C THR A 15 5.57 -9.18 -9.69
N GLU A 16 6.51 -9.66 -10.50
CA GLU A 16 7.00 -11.03 -10.37
C GLU A 16 7.53 -11.30 -8.95
N ALA A 17 7.52 -12.58 -8.55
CA ALA A 17 7.91 -12.99 -7.20
C ALA A 17 9.38 -12.71 -6.85
N ASN A 18 10.25 -12.53 -7.86
CA ASN A 18 11.67 -12.23 -7.67
C ASN A 18 11.96 -10.71 -7.61
N ALA A 19 10.96 -9.85 -7.82
CA ALA A 19 11.15 -8.41 -7.82
C ALA A 19 11.33 -7.87 -6.40
N SER A 20 12.14 -6.83 -6.26
CA SER A 20 12.36 -6.18 -4.96
C SER A 20 11.12 -5.40 -4.53
N GLU A 21 10.57 -5.74 -3.34
CA GLU A 21 9.48 -4.98 -2.72
C GLU A 21 9.81 -3.49 -2.57
N ARG A 22 11.09 -3.16 -2.33
CA ARG A 22 11.55 -1.78 -2.14
C ARG A 22 11.47 -0.98 -3.44
N LEU A 23 11.95 -1.55 -4.54
CA LEU A 23 11.85 -0.91 -5.86
C LEU A 23 10.40 -0.78 -6.28
N GLY A 24 9.59 -1.83 -6.07
CA GLY A 24 8.16 -1.77 -6.34
C GLY A 24 7.44 -0.68 -5.54
N ALA A 25 7.82 -0.47 -4.28
CA ALA A 25 7.28 0.62 -3.47
C ALA A 25 7.61 2.00 -4.06
N VAL A 26 8.86 2.22 -4.50
CA VAL A 26 9.27 3.48 -5.14
C VAL A 26 8.48 3.72 -6.43
N VAL A 27 8.31 2.68 -7.26
CA VAL A 27 7.52 2.77 -8.51
C VAL A 27 6.08 3.17 -8.23
N VAL A 28 5.38 2.47 -7.32
CA VAL A 28 3.98 2.80 -6.98
C VAL A 28 3.85 4.21 -6.44
N LEU A 29 4.82 4.65 -5.62
CA LEU A 29 4.80 6.00 -5.06
C LEU A 29 5.02 7.07 -6.13
N ASN A 30 5.91 6.82 -7.10
CA ASN A 30 6.10 7.70 -8.25
C ASN A 30 4.84 7.81 -9.11
N GLU A 31 4.19 6.69 -9.41
CA GLU A 31 2.94 6.68 -10.21
C GLU A 31 1.78 7.34 -9.47
N ALA A 32 1.74 7.19 -8.14
CA ALA A 32 0.71 7.80 -7.33
C ALA A 32 0.97 9.29 -7.01
N ARG A 33 2.18 9.82 -7.26
CA ARG A 33 2.66 11.11 -6.74
C ARG A 33 1.68 12.27 -6.93
N ASP A 34 1.01 12.33 -8.07
CA ASP A 34 0.09 13.43 -8.42
C ASP A 34 -1.22 13.36 -7.61
N LYS A 35 -1.56 12.16 -7.12
CA LYS A 35 -2.69 11.91 -6.22
C LYS A 35 -2.31 12.09 -4.75
N LEU A 36 -1.02 12.20 -4.42
CA LEU A 36 -0.50 12.32 -3.06
C LEU A 36 -0.29 13.79 -2.69
N SER A 37 -1.37 14.54 -2.41
CA SER A 37 -1.23 15.95 -2.03
C SER A 37 -0.75 16.17 -0.58
N LYS A 38 -0.99 15.20 0.31
CA LYS A 38 -0.58 15.19 1.74
C LYS A 38 -0.53 13.76 2.30
N LEU A 39 0.47 12.96 1.94
CA LEU A 39 0.63 11.64 2.57
C LEU A 39 1.74 11.61 3.60
N GLU A 40 1.42 10.99 4.73
CA GLU A 40 2.43 10.33 5.57
C GLU A 40 2.61 8.93 5.00
N VAL A 41 3.70 8.71 4.26
CA VAL A 41 4.04 7.39 3.74
C VAL A 41 4.71 6.62 4.86
N LEU A 42 4.00 5.60 5.33
CA LEU A 42 4.51 4.67 6.31
C LEU A 42 5.20 3.51 5.57
N GLY A 43 6.52 3.62 5.42
CA GLY A 43 7.32 2.59 4.77
C GLY A 43 7.49 1.38 5.68
N ARG A 44 7.33 0.17 5.13
CA ARG A 44 7.81 -1.06 5.76
C ARG A 44 9.35 -1.07 5.63
N GLY A 45 10.03 -0.50 6.61
CA GLY A 45 11.47 -0.68 6.77
C GLY A 45 11.73 -2.10 7.26
N GLY A 46 12.24 -2.97 6.37
CA GLY A 46 13.03 -4.11 6.81
C GLY A 46 14.23 -3.65 7.62
N GLU A 47 14.77 -4.57 8.40
CA GLU A 47 15.82 -4.42 9.42
C GLU A 47 16.96 -3.45 9.07
N GLU A 48 17.65 -2.94 10.11
CA GLU A 48 18.76 -1.98 10.00
C GLU A 48 19.78 -2.31 8.90
N GLY A 49 20.09 -1.28 8.09
CA GLY A 49 21.14 -1.26 7.07
C GLY A 49 21.04 0.00 6.20
N GLU A 50 22.10 0.33 5.44
CA GLU A 50 22.12 1.44 4.45
C GLU A 50 20.87 1.40 3.54
N GLU A 51 20.34 0.21 3.30
CA GLU A 51 19.18 -0.06 2.46
C GLU A 51 17.84 0.52 2.94
N GLY A 52 17.60 0.61 4.26
CA GLY A 52 16.38 1.23 4.81
C GLY A 52 16.38 2.75 4.63
N ASN A 53 17.55 3.36 4.86
CA ASN A 53 17.78 4.78 4.63
C ASN A 53 17.77 5.12 3.13
N ASN A 54 18.24 4.21 2.28
CA ASN A 54 18.15 4.36 0.82
C ASN A 54 16.71 4.35 0.33
N CYS A 55 15.84 3.50 0.91
CA CYS A 55 14.42 3.49 0.56
C CYS A 55 13.73 4.79 0.97
N ALA A 56 13.96 5.28 2.19
CA ALA A 56 13.42 6.57 2.63
C ALA A 56 13.88 7.74 1.74
N SER A 57 15.18 7.75 1.41
CA SER A 57 15.78 8.76 0.55
C SER A 57 15.23 8.69 -0.88
N ALA A 58 15.04 7.48 -1.44
CA ALA A 58 14.44 7.29 -2.76
C ALA A 58 12.98 7.77 -2.78
N VAL A 59 12.21 7.48 -1.74
CA VAL A 59 10.83 7.98 -1.63
C VAL A 59 10.81 9.50 -1.48
N GLN A 60 11.71 10.09 -0.70
CA GLN A 60 11.83 11.54 -0.56
C GLN A 60 12.21 12.21 -1.88
N GLN A 61 13.11 11.62 -2.67
CA GLN A 61 13.49 12.12 -4.00
C GLN A 61 12.33 12.09 -4.99
N VAL A 62 11.51 11.02 -4.96
CA VAL A 62 10.38 10.84 -5.87
C VAL A 62 9.19 11.73 -5.50
N CYS A 63 8.88 11.83 -4.22
CA CYS A 63 7.68 12.53 -3.75
C CYS A 63 7.93 13.99 -3.33
N GLY A 64 9.19 14.39 -3.17
CA GLY A 64 9.60 15.71 -2.67
C GLY A 64 9.08 16.02 -1.26
N ASP A 65 9.11 17.31 -0.90
CA ASP A 65 8.71 17.78 0.45
C ASP A 65 7.21 17.69 0.75
N ARG A 66 6.41 17.19 -0.19
CA ARG A 66 4.96 17.02 -0.05
C ARG A 66 4.57 15.78 0.77
N VAL A 67 5.52 14.85 0.92
CA VAL A 67 5.29 13.56 1.57
C VAL A 67 6.22 13.45 2.77
N ARG A 68 5.65 13.10 3.92
CA ARG A 68 6.44 12.75 5.10
C ARG A 68 6.67 11.26 5.11
N VAL A 69 7.92 10.84 4.97
CA VAL A 69 8.30 9.43 5.04
C VAL A 69 8.68 9.10 6.47
N GLU A 70 7.98 8.14 7.06
CA GLU A 70 8.33 7.58 8.36
C GLU A 70 8.70 6.11 8.18
N VAL A 71 9.97 5.78 8.44
CA VAL A 71 10.43 4.39 8.47
C VAL A 71 10.28 3.88 9.90
N ILE A 72 9.32 2.97 10.09
CA ILE A 72 9.12 2.34 11.38
C ILE A 72 10.03 1.13 11.50
N LYS A 73 10.89 1.15 12.52
CA LYS A 73 11.76 0.04 12.92
C LYS A 73 11.01 -0.95 13.84
N ARG A 74 11.31 -2.24 13.69
CA ARG A 74 11.04 -3.24 14.73
C ARG A 74 12.20 -3.23 15.71
N THR A 75 11.92 -2.95 16.97
CA THR A 75 12.92 -2.88 18.03
C THR A 75 12.93 -4.16 18.87
N ALA A 76 11.81 -4.91 18.91
CA ALA A 76 11.72 -6.16 19.66
C ALA A 76 11.91 -7.41 18.78
N GLN A 77 12.59 -8.42 19.34
CA GLN A 77 12.64 -9.79 18.78
C GLN A 77 11.29 -10.52 18.92
N SER A 78 10.41 -10.05 19.80
CA SER A 78 9.05 -10.56 20.00
C SER A 78 8.02 -9.79 19.17
N PHE A 79 6.74 -10.13 19.32
CA PHE A 79 5.66 -9.40 18.64
C PHE A 79 5.58 -7.96 19.16
N GLU A 80 5.81 -7.01 18.26
CA GLU A 80 5.70 -5.57 18.52
C GLU A 80 4.59 -4.97 17.65
N ARG A 81 3.71 -4.20 18.27
CA ARG A 81 2.66 -3.47 17.54
C ARG A 81 3.28 -2.28 16.84
N LEU A 82 3.55 -2.40 15.55
CA LEU A 82 4.01 -1.29 14.73
C LEU A 82 2.87 -0.28 14.50
N PRO A 83 3.10 1.04 14.72
CA PRO A 83 2.08 2.05 14.49
C PRO A 83 1.60 2.00 13.03
N LYS A 84 0.31 2.26 12.80
CA LYS A 84 -0.34 2.39 11.47
C LYS A 84 -0.25 1.17 10.50
N ARG A 85 0.58 0.15 10.78
CA ARG A 85 0.70 -1.09 9.97
C ARG A 85 -0.63 -1.82 9.78
N TRP A 86 -1.50 -1.77 10.80
CA TRP A 86 -2.82 -2.38 10.76
C TRP A 86 -3.69 -1.84 9.59
N ILE A 87 -3.45 -0.63 9.08
CA ILE A 87 -4.22 -0.03 7.99
C ILE A 87 -4.05 -0.85 6.70
N VAL A 88 -2.80 -1.18 6.37
CA VAL A 88 -2.45 -1.99 5.20
C VAL A 88 -2.93 -3.43 5.39
N GLU A 89 -2.69 -4.01 6.58
CA GLU A 89 -3.14 -5.37 6.90
C GLU A 89 -4.65 -5.52 6.82
N ARG A 90 -5.42 -4.51 7.25
CA ARG A 90 -6.87 -4.48 7.10
C ARG A 90 -7.29 -4.49 5.64
N THR A 91 -6.59 -3.75 4.79
CA THR A 91 -6.85 -3.73 3.34
C THR A 91 -6.65 -5.12 2.74
N PHE A 92 -5.56 -5.81 3.08
CA PHE A 92 -5.36 -7.22 2.72
C PHE A 92 -6.46 -8.13 3.27
N GLY A 93 -6.92 -7.89 4.50
CA GLY A 93 -8.07 -8.59 5.08
C GLY A 93 -9.35 -8.44 4.26
N TRP A 94 -9.58 -7.28 3.63
CA TRP A 94 -10.71 -7.10 2.71
C TRP A 94 -10.50 -7.82 1.38
N LEU A 95 -9.30 -7.75 0.80
CA LEU A 95 -8.97 -8.47 -0.44
C LEU A 95 -9.17 -9.98 -0.27
N ASN A 96 -8.80 -10.55 0.89
CA ASN A 96 -9.02 -11.96 1.21
C ASN A 96 -10.51 -12.38 1.24
N ARG A 97 -11.46 -11.43 1.37
CA ARG A 97 -12.89 -11.75 1.27
C ARG A 97 -13.37 -11.92 -0.17
N PHE A 98 -12.60 -11.45 -1.15
CA PHE A 98 -12.88 -11.67 -2.56
C PHE A 98 -12.30 -13.01 -2.98
N ARG A 99 -13.13 -14.06 -3.04
CA ARG A 99 -12.71 -15.43 -3.42
C ARG A 99 -11.91 -15.47 -4.73
N ARG A 100 -12.15 -14.52 -5.63
CA ARG A 100 -11.44 -14.42 -6.92
C ARG A 100 -9.96 -14.09 -6.78
N LEU A 101 -9.55 -13.42 -5.71
CA LEU A 101 -8.16 -13.06 -5.41
C LEU A 101 -7.45 -14.09 -4.51
N SER A 102 -8.11 -15.20 -4.17
CA SER A 102 -7.49 -16.21 -3.28
C SER A 102 -6.32 -16.94 -3.93
N LYS A 103 -6.27 -16.95 -5.27
CA LYS A 103 -5.15 -17.42 -6.07
C LYS A 103 -4.99 -16.48 -7.25
N ASP A 104 -3.74 -16.23 -7.62
CA ASP A 104 -3.39 -15.55 -8.86
C ASP A 104 -3.56 -16.57 -10.01
N TYR A 105 -4.58 -16.35 -10.83
CA TYR A 105 -4.87 -17.17 -12.02
C TYR A 105 -4.44 -16.45 -13.31
N GLU A 106 -4.05 -15.20 -13.17
CA GLU A 106 -3.66 -14.29 -14.22
C GLU A 106 -2.26 -14.62 -14.72
N VAL A 107 -2.07 -14.51 -16.03
CA VAL A 107 -0.75 -14.68 -16.66
C VAL A 107 0.06 -13.38 -16.59
N TYR A 108 -0.63 -12.24 -16.59
CA TYR A 108 -0.03 -10.91 -16.65
C TYR A 108 -0.32 -10.12 -15.38
N SER A 109 0.71 -9.51 -14.81
CA SER A 109 0.63 -8.70 -13.59
C SER A 109 -0.38 -7.56 -13.69
N ASP A 110 -0.48 -6.92 -14.87
CA ASP A 110 -1.45 -5.85 -15.14
C ASP A 110 -2.90 -6.32 -14.94
N VAL A 111 -3.19 -7.59 -15.24
CA VAL A 111 -4.52 -8.17 -15.04
C VAL A 111 -4.76 -8.41 -13.55
N SER A 112 -3.76 -8.91 -12.83
CA SER A 112 -3.84 -9.07 -11.37
C SER A 112 -4.07 -7.72 -10.68
N GLU A 113 -3.39 -6.66 -11.13
CA GLU A 113 -3.62 -5.29 -10.67
C GLU A 113 -5.04 -4.82 -10.94
N ALA A 114 -5.54 -4.99 -12.17
CA ALA A 114 -6.90 -4.62 -12.53
C ALA A 114 -7.94 -5.33 -11.65
N MET A 115 -7.71 -6.59 -11.29
CA MET A 115 -8.59 -7.36 -10.40
C MET A 115 -8.57 -6.82 -8.96
N ILE A 116 -7.41 -6.38 -8.45
CA ILE A 116 -7.30 -5.69 -7.16
C ILE A 116 -8.05 -4.36 -7.20
N TYR A 117 -7.87 -3.56 -8.25
CA TYR A 117 -8.61 -2.30 -8.43
C TYR A 117 -10.12 -2.53 -8.43
N GLY A 118 -10.62 -3.48 -9.23
CA GLY A 118 -12.05 -3.80 -9.30
C GLY A 118 -12.63 -4.23 -7.94
N SER A 119 -11.88 -5.01 -7.17
CA SER A 119 -12.30 -5.47 -5.84
C SER A 119 -12.42 -4.30 -4.84
N LEU A 120 -11.46 -3.38 -4.84
CA LEU A 120 -11.48 -2.23 -3.94
C LEU A 120 -12.45 -1.12 -4.39
N ILE A 121 -12.68 -0.95 -5.70
CA ILE A 121 -13.78 -0.13 -6.23
C ILE A 121 -15.12 -0.67 -5.74
N HIS A 122 -15.35 -1.99 -5.84
CA HIS A 122 -16.59 -2.61 -5.32
C HIS A 122 -16.77 -2.35 -3.83
N LEU A 123 -15.70 -2.43 -3.04
CA LEU A 123 -15.72 -2.09 -1.61
C LEU A 123 -16.09 -0.62 -1.38
N MET A 124 -15.47 0.31 -2.12
CA MET A 124 -15.75 1.75 -2.03
C MET A 124 -17.20 2.06 -2.38
N VAL A 125 -17.71 1.51 -3.49
CA VAL A 125 -19.11 1.69 -3.93
C VAL A 125 -20.08 1.18 -2.87
N ARG A 126 -19.83 0.00 -2.28
CA ARG A 126 -20.65 -0.51 -1.17
C ARG A 126 -20.64 0.39 0.05
N ARG A 127 -19.50 1.00 0.39
CA ARG A 127 -19.42 1.95 1.49
C ARG A 127 -20.24 3.20 1.21
N LEU A 128 -20.09 3.77 0.01
CA LEU A 128 -20.86 4.94 -0.41
C LEU A 128 -22.37 4.67 -0.40
N ALA A 129 -22.80 3.51 -0.91
CA ALA A 129 -24.22 3.12 -0.89
C ALA A 129 -24.77 2.90 0.52
N ASN A 130 -23.92 2.51 1.47
CA ASN A 130 -24.29 2.30 2.87
C ASN A 130 -24.17 3.57 3.73
N LEU A 131 -23.64 4.68 3.21
CA LEU A 131 -23.70 5.97 3.88
C LEU A 131 -25.17 6.40 3.89
N ARG A 132 -25.84 6.14 5.01
CA ARG A 132 -27.15 6.73 5.26
C ARG A 132 -26.93 8.23 5.40
N PHE A 133 -27.39 9.01 4.42
CA PHE A 133 -27.59 10.44 4.62
C PHE A 133 -28.76 10.59 5.60
N THR A 134 -28.46 10.63 6.90
CA THR A 134 -29.37 11.19 7.88
C THR A 134 -29.41 12.69 7.63
N LEU A 135 -30.40 13.13 6.84
CA LEU A 135 -30.86 14.52 6.80
C LEU A 135 -31.83 14.77 7.95
#